data_AF-A0A3B0SFJ0-F1
#
_entry.id   AF-A0A3B0SFJ0-F1
#
_cell.length_a   1.000
_cell.length_b   1.000
_cell.length_c   1.000
_cell.angle_alpha   90.00
_cell.angle_beta   90.00
_cell.angle_gamma   90.00
#
_symmetry.space_group_name_H-M   'P 1'
#
loop_
_entity.id
_entity.type
_entity.pdbx_description
1 polymer ?
#
loop_
_entity_poly.entity_id
_entity_poly.type
_entity_poly.pdbx_seq_one_letter_code
_entity_poly.pdbx_strand_id
1 'polypeptide(L)'
;MTLYGRGREIEEIEMAVEFDNESWRVLGEASEVRRSQEREAILTVLSNAAEPMGPKEIANALGVEVNNVKQLLFKMASAGEVQKQARGRYCAPEN
;
A
#
# COMPACT_ATOMS: atom_id res chain seq x y z
N MET A 1 -13.37 2.41 4.52
CA MET A 1 -14.45 2.98 3.69
C MET A 1 -14.05 4.39 3.28
N THR A 2 -14.60 4.96 2.20
CA THR A 2 -14.32 6.37 1.81
C THR A 2 -15.56 7.23 2.03
N LEU A 3 -15.38 8.36 2.71
CA LEU A 3 -16.34 9.44 2.86
C LEU A 3 -16.02 10.51 1.81
N TYR A 4 -16.98 10.82 0.93
CA TYR A 4 -16.89 11.88 -0.07
C TYR A 4 -17.73 13.08 0.37
N GLY A 5 -17.14 14.28 0.34
CA GLY A 5 -17.80 15.53 0.70
C GLY A 5 -17.63 16.61 -0.36
N ARG A 6 -18.71 17.33 -0.67
CA ARG A 6 -18.73 18.47 -1.60
C ARG A 6 -19.74 19.51 -1.12
N GLY A 7 -19.45 20.79 -1.33
CA GLY A 7 -20.36 21.89 -1.03
C GLY A 7 -20.08 23.12 -1.89
N ARG A 8 -20.93 24.15 -1.76
CA ARG A 8 -20.83 25.37 -2.57
C ARG A 8 -19.54 26.18 -2.28
N GLU A 9 -19.02 26.06 -1.07
CA GLU A 9 -17.90 26.87 -0.55
C GLU A 9 -16.80 26.00 0.09
N ILE A 10 -16.78 24.69 -0.18
CA ILE A 10 -15.74 23.79 0.28
C ILE A 10 -15.10 23.06 -0.89
N GLU A 11 -13.80 22.79 -0.77
CA GLU A 11 -13.11 21.88 -1.68
C GLU A 11 -13.64 20.46 -1.52
N GLU A 12 -13.56 19.67 -2.58
CA GLU A 12 -13.96 18.28 -2.54
C GLU A 12 -13.00 17.49 -1.64
N ILE A 13 -13.56 16.73 -0.70
CA ILE A 13 -12.77 15.92 0.24
C ILE A 13 -13.07 14.44 0.06
N GLU A 14 -12.02 13.62 0.09
CA GLU A 14 -12.10 12.17 0.14
C GLU A 14 -11.34 11.65 1.36
N MET A 15 -12.09 11.25 2.40
CA MET A 15 -11.51 10.78 3.66
C MET A 15 -11.70 9.28 3.82
N ALA A 16 -10.65 8.57 4.23
CA ALA A 16 -10.80 7.22 4.72
C ALA A 16 -11.46 7.25 6.11
N VAL A 17 -12.53 6.46 6.27
CA VAL A 17 -13.25 6.29 7.53
C VAL A 17 -13.40 4.82 7.88
N GLU A 18 -13.43 4.56 9.18
CA GLU A 18 -13.73 3.26 9.79
C GLU A 18 -14.90 3.43 10.76
N PHE A 19 -15.78 2.43 10.79
CA PHE A 19 -16.83 2.36 11.79
C PHE A 19 -16.36 1.45 12.93
N ASP A 20 -16.18 2.02 14.11
CA ASP A 20 -15.75 1.32 15.32
C ASP A 20 -16.58 1.79 16.52
N ASN A 21 -17.00 0.83 17.36
CA ASN A 21 -17.74 1.08 18.60
C ASN A 21 -18.91 2.09 18.42
N GLU A 22 -19.81 1.80 17.48
CA GLU A 22 -21.00 2.62 17.18
C GLU A 22 -20.70 4.04 16.66
N SER A 23 -19.43 4.33 16.31
CA SER A 23 -18.98 5.65 15.87
C SER A 23 -18.12 5.58 14.61
N TRP A 24 -18.10 6.66 13.83
CA TRP A 24 -17.20 6.80 12.69
C TRP A 24 -15.91 7.51 13.12
N ARG A 25 -14.78 6.92 12.77
CA ARG A 25 -13.45 7.52 12.94
C ARG A 25 -12.84 7.86 11.59
N VAL A 26 -12.22 9.03 11.53
CA VAL A 26 -11.47 9.49 10.36
C VAL A 26 -10.05 8.97 10.45
N LEU A 27 -9.59 8.27 9.40
CA LEU A 27 -8.24 7.68 9.33
C LEU A 27 -7.25 8.58 8.60
N GLY A 28 -7.72 9.55 7.81
CA GLY A 28 -6.91 10.45 6.99
C GLY A 28 -7.45 10.58 5.57
N GLU A 29 -6.65 11.14 4.67
CA GLU A 29 -7.01 11.20 3.25
C GLU A 29 -7.12 9.78 2.67
N ALA A 30 -8.16 9.52 1.88
CA ALA A 30 -8.43 8.18 1.36
C ALA A 30 -7.29 7.63 0.49
N SER A 31 -6.64 8.52 -0.29
CA SER A 31 -5.53 8.15 -1.17
C SER A 31 -4.29 7.73 -0.37
N GLU A 32 -3.97 8.45 0.71
CA GLU A 32 -2.82 8.21 1.58
C GLU A 32 -2.99 6.91 2.37
N VAL A 33 -4.17 6.71 2.97
CA VAL A 33 -4.47 5.48 3.72
C VAL A 33 -4.38 4.25 2.81
N ARG A 34 -4.94 4.31 1.60
CA ARG A 34 -4.83 3.21 0.63
C ARG A 34 -3.37 2.94 0.26
N ARG A 35 -2.59 3.98 -0.02
CA ARG A 35 -1.16 3.83 -0.33
C ARG A 35 -0.39 3.20 0.83
N SER A 36 -0.71 3.55 2.07
CA SER A 36 -0.09 2.98 3.27
C SER A 36 -0.39 1.48 3.37
N GLN A 37 -1.67 1.10 3.22
CA GLN A 37 -2.11 -0.30 3.26
C GLN A 37 -1.47 -1.15 2.16
N GLU A 38 -1.36 -0.61 0.93
CA GLU A 38 -0.71 -1.33 -0.17
C GLU A 38 0.78 -1.59 0.11
N ARG A 39 1.49 -0.65 0.75
CA ARG A 39 2.90 -0.82 1.15
C ARG A 39 3.04 -1.85 2.26
N GLU A 40 2.20 -1.77 3.28
CA GLU A 40 2.17 -2.71 4.39
C GLU A 40 1.88 -4.14 3.92
N ALA A 41 0.96 -4.30 2.96
CA ALA A 41 0.66 -5.59 2.34
C ALA A 41 1.87 -6.18 1.61
N ILE A 42 2.60 -5.37 0.83
CA ILE A 42 3.84 -5.81 0.16
C ILE A 42 4.90 -6.19 1.19
N LEU A 43 5.11 -5.38 2.24
CA LEU A 43 6.07 -5.68 3.29
C LEU A 43 5.73 -7.00 3.98
N THR A 44 4.45 -7.21 4.30
CA THR A 44 3.97 -8.46 4.91
C THR A 44 4.28 -9.68 4.03
N VAL A 45 4.05 -9.58 2.72
CA VAL A 45 4.39 -10.68 1.79
C VAL A 45 5.89 -10.93 1.75
N LEU A 46 6.70 -9.87 1.67
CA LEU A 46 8.15 -9.98 1.60
C LEU A 46 8.78 -10.49 2.90
N SER A 47 8.25 -10.10 4.06
CA SER A 47 8.73 -10.56 5.38
C SER A 47 8.41 -12.03 5.64
N ASN A 48 7.33 -12.55 5.05
CA ASN A 48 6.96 -13.97 5.16
C ASN A 48 7.62 -14.86 4.09
N ALA A 49 8.32 -14.26 3.11
CA ALA A 49 8.97 -15.01 2.04
C ALA A 49 10.37 -15.48 2.47
N ALA A 50 10.66 -16.76 2.24
CA ALA A 50 12.00 -17.31 2.49
C ALA A 50 13.04 -16.85 1.45
N GLU A 51 12.59 -16.47 0.25
CA GLU A 51 13.45 -16.03 -0.86
C GLU A 51 12.94 -14.72 -1.47
N PRO A 52 13.82 -13.92 -2.10
CA PRO A 52 13.42 -12.69 -2.77
C PRO A 52 12.33 -12.90 -3.83
N MET A 53 11.25 -12.13 -3.74
CA MET A 53 10.09 -12.26 -4.62
C MET A 53 10.13 -11.25 -5.76
N GLY A 54 9.55 -11.65 -6.89
CA GLY A 54 9.32 -10.78 -8.04
C GLY A 54 7.93 -10.13 -8.03
N PRO A 55 7.73 -9.03 -8.80
CA PRO A 55 6.46 -8.30 -8.82
C PRO A 55 5.25 -9.16 -9.17
N LYS A 56 5.40 -10.17 -10.03
CA LYS A 56 4.32 -11.09 -10.41
C LYS A 56 3.94 -12.02 -9.27
N GLU A 57 4.91 -12.52 -8.52
CA GLU A 57 4.68 -13.41 -7.37
C GLU A 57 3.98 -12.64 -6.25
N ILE A 58 4.42 -11.41 -5.97
CA ILE A 58 3.81 -10.52 -4.98
C ILE A 58 2.38 -10.14 -5.39
N ALA A 59 2.17 -9.77 -6.67
CA ALA A 59 0.85 -9.45 -7.18
C ALA A 59 -0.13 -10.64 -7.07
N ASN A 60 0.34 -11.85 -7.38
CA ASN A 60 -0.45 -13.07 -7.22
C ASN A 60 -0.79 -13.35 -5.74
N ALA A 61 0.17 -13.14 -4.82
CA ALA A 61 -0.05 -13.32 -3.39
C ALA A 61 -1.07 -12.33 -2.82
N LEU A 62 -1.11 -11.10 -3.35
CA LEU A 62 -2.01 -10.04 -2.91
C LEU A 62 -3.34 -9.99 -3.70
N GLY A 63 -3.45 -10.71 -4.81
CA GLY A 63 -4.62 -10.64 -5.69
C GLY A 63 -4.79 -9.29 -6.41
N VAL A 64 -3.69 -8.58 -6.67
CA VAL A 64 -3.69 -7.24 -7.27
C VAL A 64 -3.01 -7.23 -8.64
N GLU A 65 -3.11 -6.10 -9.35
CA GLU A 65 -2.51 -5.93 -10.68
C GLU A 65 -0.98 -5.80 -10.60
N VAL A 66 -0.27 -6.46 -11.53
CA VAL A 66 1.20 -6.58 -11.51
C VAL A 66 1.92 -5.26 -11.75
N ASN A 67 1.42 -4.39 -12.63
CA ASN A 67 2.01 -3.07 -12.87
C ASN A 67 1.87 -2.14 -11.66
N ASN A 68 0.77 -2.19 -10.90
CA ASN A 68 0.63 -1.46 -9.64
C ASN A 68 1.73 -1.88 -8.66
N VAL A 69 1.96 -3.18 -8.50
CA VAL A 69 3.04 -3.72 -7.65
C VAL A 69 4.42 -3.30 -8.16
N LYS A 70 4.68 -3.34 -9.48
CA LYS A 70 5.96 -2.88 -10.05
C LYS A 70 6.23 -1.41 -9.73
N GLN A 71 5.24 -0.54 -9.96
CA GLN A 71 5.39 0.89 -9.70
C GLN A 71 5.57 1.17 -8.20
N LEU A 72 4.84 0.45 -7.35
CA LEU A 72 4.92 0.62 -5.91
C LEU A 72 6.27 0.12 -5.37
N LEU A 73 6.73 -1.06 -5.77
CA LEU A 73 8.06 -1.59 -5.41
C LEU A 73 9.20 -0.66 -5.84
N PHE A 74 9.10 -0.03 -7.01
CA PHE A 74 10.08 0.97 -7.43
C PHE A 74 10.13 2.14 -6.44
N LYS A 75 8.97 2.70 -6.09
CA LYS A 75 8.88 3.81 -5.12
C LYS A 75 9.34 3.38 -3.72
N MET A 76 8.97 2.19 -3.27
CA MET A 76 9.37 1.64 -1.97
C MET A 76 10.88 1.41 -1.90
N ALA A 77 11.48 0.88 -2.98
CA ALA A 77 12.93 0.69 -3.05
C ALA A 77 13.67 2.04 -3.03
N SER A 78 13.18 3.05 -3.74
CA SER A 78 13.74 4.41 -3.67
C SER A 78 13.59 5.05 -2.29
N ALA A 79 12.55 4.68 -1.53
CA ALA A 79 12.33 5.14 -0.16
C ALA A 79 13.08 4.31 0.90
N GLY A 80 13.79 3.24 0.50
CA GLY A 80 14.48 2.33 1.43
C GLY A 80 13.57 1.37 2.20
N GLU A 81 12.29 1.29 1.85
CA GLU A 81 11.31 0.42 2.53
C GLU A 81 11.47 -1.05 2.12
N VAL A 82 12.08 -1.34 0.96
CA VAL A 82 12.40 -2.70 0.49
C VAL A 82 13.78 -2.72 -0.15
N GLN A 83 14.42 -3.89 -0.15
CA GLN A 83 15.73 -4.07 -0.76
C GLN A 83 15.64 -4.87 -2.05
N LYS A 84 16.44 -4.46 -3.05
CA LYS A 84 16.52 -5.13 -4.35
C LYS A 84 17.77 -6.02 -4.40
N GLN A 85 17.58 -7.32 -4.25
CA GLN A 85 18.66 -8.32 -4.23
C GLN A 85 19.19 -8.64 -5.64
N ALA A 86 18.31 -8.66 -6.65
CA ALA A 86 18.69 -8.88 -8.03
C ALA A 86 17.71 -8.20 -9.00
N ARG A 87 17.91 -8.37 -10.32
CA ARG A 87 17.00 -7.83 -11.32
C ARG A 87 15.58 -8.38 -11.11
N GLY A 88 14.69 -7.51 -10.63
CA GLY A 88 13.29 -7.83 -10.39
C GLY A 88 13.04 -8.73 -9.17
N ARG A 89 13.99 -8.80 -8.23
CA ARG A 89 13.89 -9.61 -7.00
C ARG A 89 14.01 -8.68 -5.78
N TYR A 90 13.02 -8.71 -4.91
CA TYR A 90 12.86 -7.83 -3.77
C TYR A 90 12.73 -8.63 -2.47
N CYS A 91 13.24 -8.09 -1.36
CA CYS A 91 13.06 -8.61 -0.01
C CYS A 91 12.72 -7.48 0.96
N ALA A 92 12.21 -7.85 2.14
CA ALA A 92 12.10 -6.92 3.25
C ALA A 92 13.50 -6.38 3.63
N PRO A 93 13.58 -5.16 4.19
CA PRO A 93 14.85 -4.62 4.64
C PRO A 93 15.41 -5.47 5.78
N GLU A 94 16.72 -5.69 5.78
CA GLU A 94 17.42 -6.23 6.96
C GLU A 94 17.35 -5.15 8.06
N ASN A 95 16.75 -5.49 9.21
CA ASN A 95 16.69 -4.63 10.40
C ASN A 95 18.06 -4.50 11.07
#